data_AF-A0A9D6A0J4-F1
#
_entry.id   AF-A0A9D6A0J4-F1
#
_cell.length_a   1.000
_cell.length_b   1.000
_cell.length_c   1.000
_cell.angle_alpha   90.00
_cell.angle_beta   90.00
_cell.angle_gamma   90.00
#
_symmetry.space_group_name_H-M   'P 1'
#
loop_
_entity.id
_entity.type
_entity.pdbx_description
1 polymer ?
#
loop_
_entity_poly.entity_id
_entity_poly.type
_entity_poly.pdbx_seq_one_letter_code
_entity_poly.pdbx_strand_id
1 'polypeptide(L)'
;MKKIIVYTLTTLLIMMTVSLMIETKADSATYYMPYLHTSTSNVVYCVVTNVSSSPVNGSFTTMSVENGTATQTTGTSFSVDAKTTQLMTFSGSTLTTGTSTITISDVSASTISGYSGKLAFIGTSSPGDTEFGGGVTASTVSCTDVPMSCFQGTTSPKRNLVGHNCEDGTNKFAY
;
A
#
# COMPACT_ATOMS: atom_id res chain seq x y z
N MET A 1 42.86 16.44 33.80
CA MET A 1 42.78 15.19 33.02
C MET A 1 41.44 14.46 33.20
N LYS A 2 40.92 14.25 34.42
CA LYS A 2 39.63 13.55 34.64
C LYS A 2 38.42 14.20 33.94
N LYS A 3 38.34 15.53 33.88
CA LYS A 3 37.21 16.24 33.24
C LYS A 3 37.17 16.06 31.71
N ILE A 4 38.33 16.01 31.05
CA ILE A 4 38.43 15.86 29.58
C ILE A 4 37.99 14.45 29.14
N ILE A 5 38.28 13.44 29.95
CA ILE A 5 37.83 12.05 29.70
C ILE A 5 36.31 11.95 29.84
N VAL A 6 35.70 12.64 30.81
CA VAL A 6 34.25 12.62 31.01
C VAL A 6 33.52 13.30 29.84
N TYR A 7 34.03 14.43 29.34
CA TYR A 7 33.43 15.12 28.18
C TYR A 7 33.57 14.33 26.87
N THR A 8 34.69 13.64 26.66
CA THR A 8 34.89 12.81 25.45
C THR A 8 34.04 11.54 25.47
N LEU A 9 33.83 10.94 26.65
CA LEU A 9 32.96 9.76 26.77
C LEU A 9 31.47 10.10 26.59
N THR A 10 31.03 11.26 27.08
CA THR A 10 29.63 11.70 26.93
C THR A 10 29.29 12.12 25.51
N THR A 11 30.19 12.80 24.79
CA THR A 11 29.95 13.13 23.38
C THR A 11 29.95 11.89 22.49
N LEU A 12 30.80 10.90 22.77
CA LEU A 12 30.81 9.63 22.05
C LEU A 12 29.51 8.83 22.27
N LEU A 13 28.98 8.83 23.50
CA LEU A 13 27.72 8.17 23.82
C LEU A 13 26.53 8.84 23.12
N ILE A 14 26.51 10.17 23.06
CA ILE A 14 25.48 10.94 22.33
C ILE A 14 25.52 10.63 20.83
N MET A 15 26.72 10.55 20.24
CA MET A 15 26.85 10.16 18.82
C MET A 15 26.38 8.73 18.56
N MET A 16 26.68 7.78 19.45
CA MET A 16 26.20 6.39 19.31
C MET A 16 24.67 6.27 19.44
N THR A 17 24.02 7.08 20.27
CA THR A 17 22.55 7.07 20.39
C THR A 17 21.85 7.67 19.17
N VAL A 18 22.48 8.64 18.49
CA VAL A 18 21.89 9.28 17.29
C VAL A 18 21.97 8.36 16.06
N SER A 19 22.98 7.48 15.98
CA SER A 19 23.12 6.52 14.88
C SER A 19 22.14 5.33 14.94
N LEU A 20 21.42 5.13 16.04
CA LEU A 20 20.50 4.00 16.23
C LEU A 20 19.04 4.29 15.84
N MET A 21 18.74 5.48 15.29
CA MET A 21 17.36 5.91 14.98
C MET A 21 17.21 6.40 13.53
N ILE A 22 17.98 5.85 12.59
CA ILE A 22 17.68 6.02 11.16
C ILE A 22 16.83 4.83 10.73
N GLU A 23 15.52 4.90 10.99
CA GLU A 23 14.56 4.10 10.24
C GLU A 23 14.60 4.63 8.80
N THR A 24 15.27 3.90 7.92
CA THR A 24 15.16 4.13 6.48
C THR A 24 13.73 3.80 6.09
N LYS A 25 12.88 4.81 6.04
CA LYS A 25 11.52 4.65 5.51
C LYS A 25 11.61 4.10 4.08
N ALA A 26 10.72 3.18 3.80
CA ALA A 26 10.52 2.56 2.51
C ALA A 26 10.14 3.55 1.41
N ASP A 27 10.51 3.28 0.16
CA ASP A 27 10.09 4.09 -0.98
C ASP A 27 8.64 3.80 -1.43
N SER A 28 8.09 2.65 -1.01
CA SER A 28 6.73 2.21 -1.33
C SER A 28 6.15 1.27 -0.26
N ALA A 29 4.83 1.24 -0.17
CA ALA A 29 4.07 0.27 0.62
C ALA A 29 3.19 -0.57 -0.30
N THR A 30 3.38 -1.88 -0.29
CA THR A 30 2.68 -2.81 -1.19
C THR A 30 1.81 -3.77 -0.41
N TYR A 31 0.51 -3.74 -0.66
CA TYR A 31 -0.45 -4.71 -0.12
C TYR A 31 -0.68 -5.85 -1.10
N TYR A 32 -0.30 -7.06 -0.69
CA TYR A 32 -0.60 -8.29 -1.40
C TYR A 32 -1.93 -8.87 -0.91
N MET A 33 -2.85 -9.08 -1.84
CA MET A 33 -4.16 -9.69 -1.62
C MET A 33 -4.18 -11.04 -2.35
N PRO A 34 -3.84 -12.16 -1.67
CA PRO A 34 -3.74 -13.47 -2.33
C PRO A 34 -5.09 -14.02 -2.79
N TYR A 35 -6.17 -13.57 -2.15
CA TYR A 35 -7.53 -13.91 -2.55
C TYR A 35 -8.38 -12.65 -2.61
N LEU A 36 -8.66 -12.20 -3.83
CA LEU A 36 -9.56 -11.11 -4.15
C LEU A 36 -10.58 -11.63 -5.18
N HIS A 37 -11.84 -11.26 -5.01
CA HIS A 37 -12.86 -11.46 -6.01
C HIS A 37 -13.63 -10.16 -6.22
N THR A 38 -14.19 -9.98 -7.40
CA THR A 38 -14.95 -8.79 -7.76
C THR A 38 -16.39 -9.12 -8.11
N SER A 39 -16.98 -10.14 -7.48
CA SER A 39 -18.40 -10.40 -7.62
C SER A 39 -19.22 -9.14 -7.30
N THR A 40 -20.13 -8.73 -8.19
CA THR A 40 -21.05 -7.60 -7.90
C THR A 40 -22.01 -7.92 -6.75
N SER A 41 -22.23 -9.21 -6.47
CA SER A 41 -23.04 -9.68 -5.33
C SER A 41 -22.24 -9.78 -4.03
N ASN A 42 -20.91 -9.91 -4.12
CA ASN A 42 -20.00 -9.96 -2.98
C ASN A 42 -18.86 -8.98 -3.23
N VAL A 43 -19.14 -7.71 -3.01
CA VAL A 43 -18.17 -6.63 -3.22
C VAL A 43 -17.09 -6.69 -2.14
N VAL A 44 -15.83 -6.44 -2.52
CA VAL A 44 -14.73 -6.25 -1.57
C VAL A 44 -14.50 -4.76 -1.38
N TYR A 45 -14.38 -4.36 -0.12
CA TYR A 45 -14.21 -2.98 0.32
C TYR A 45 -12.90 -2.88 1.08
N CYS A 46 -11.99 -2.02 0.66
CA CYS A 46 -10.77 -1.74 1.39
C CYS A 46 -10.77 -0.29 1.85
N VAL A 47 -10.70 -0.07 3.16
CA VAL A 47 -10.56 1.27 3.74
C VAL A 47 -9.07 1.53 3.87
N VAL A 48 -8.59 2.56 3.19
CA VAL A 48 -7.19 2.98 3.21
C VAL A 48 -7.11 4.36 3.83
N THR A 49 -6.24 4.53 4.81
CA THR A 49 -5.99 5.83 5.43
C THR A 49 -4.56 6.24 5.14
N ASN A 50 -4.36 7.41 4.52
CA ASN A 50 -3.05 8.02 4.41
C ASN A 50 -2.81 8.87 5.67
N VAL A 51 -2.06 8.33 6.63
CA VAL A 51 -1.68 9.06 7.85
C VAL A 51 -0.40 9.86 7.68
N SER A 52 0.22 9.85 6.50
CA SER A 52 1.42 10.65 6.23
C SER A 52 1.12 12.15 6.10
N SER A 53 2.17 12.97 6.00
CA SER A 53 2.06 14.42 5.79
C SER A 53 1.88 14.83 4.33
N SER A 54 1.94 13.89 3.38
CA SER A 54 1.94 14.16 1.95
C SER A 54 0.98 13.23 1.21
N PRO A 55 0.43 13.61 0.05
CA PRO A 55 -0.39 12.69 -0.73
C PRO A 55 0.43 11.48 -1.18
N VAL A 56 -0.25 10.35 -1.39
CA VAL A 56 0.34 9.13 -1.94
C VAL A 56 -0.38 8.74 -3.22
N ASN A 57 0.38 8.28 -4.21
CA ASN A 57 -0.17 7.70 -5.43
C ASN A 57 -0.33 6.20 -5.24
N GLY A 58 -1.47 5.66 -5.62
CA GLY A 58 -1.75 4.24 -5.59
C GLY A 58 -1.90 3.66 -7.00
N SER A 59 -1.56 2.39 -7.15
CA SER A 59 -1.91 1.58 -8.33
C SER A 59 -2.33 0.18 -7.92
N PHE A 60 -3.15 -0.42 -8.77
CA PHE A 60 -3.58 -1.80 -8.61
C PHE A 60 -3.06 -2.64 -9.78
N THR A 61 -2.52 -3.82 -9.48
CA THR A 61 -2.05 -4.78 -10.47
C THR A 61 -2.57 -6.17 -10.15
N THR A 62 -3.16 -6.83 -11.14
CA THR A 62 -3.54 -8.24 -11.04
C THR A 62 -2.28 -9.11 -11.19
N MET A 63 -2.06 -10.03 -10.24
CA MET A 63 -0.85 -10.86 -10.18
C MET A 63 -1.09 -12.27 -10.73
N SER A 64 -2.26 -12.86 -10.45
CA SER A 64 -2.69 -14.15 -11.00
C SER A 64 -4.21 -14.24 -11.01
N VAL A 65 -4.76 -15.08 -11.89
CA VAL A 65 -6.20 -15.40 -11.91
C VAL A 65 -6.38 -16.91 -11.74
N GLU A 66 -7.45 -17.35 -11.08
CA GLU A 66 -7.68 -18.74 -10.67
C GLU A 66 -7.53 -19.77 -11.80
N ASN A 67 -7.84 -19.38 -13.04
CA ASN A 67 -7.81 -20.24 -14.21
C ASN A 67 -6.84 -19.78 -15.31
N GLY A 68 -5.77 -19.05 -14.94
CA GLY A 68 -4.84 -18.55 -15.95
C GLY A 68 -3.72 -17.65 -15.43
N THR A 69 -3.04 -16.98 -16.36
CA THR A 69 -2.04 -15.96 -16.04
C THR A 69 -2.67 -14.58 -16.17
N ALA A 70 -2.34 -13.67 -15.25
CA ALA A 70 -2.76 -12.28 -15.37
C ALA A 70 -2.08 -11.64 -16.60
N THR A 71 -2.86 -10.90 -17.39
CA THR A 71 -2.38 -10.15 -18.57
C THR A 71 -2.36 -8.65 -18.34
N GLN A 72 -2.87 -8.18 -17.19
CA GLN A 72 -2.96 -6.77 -16.86
C GLN A 72 -1.58 -6.16 -16.57
N THR A 73 -1.25 -5.12 -17.32
CA THR A 73 -0.30 -4.08 -16.93
C THR A 73 -0.95 -3.12 -15.94
N THR A 74 -0.17 -2.71 -14.93
CA THR A 74 -0.50 -1.77 -13.84
C THR A 74 -1.59 -0.75 -14.24
N GLY A 75 -2.70 -0.76 -13.51
CA GLY A 75 -3.84 0.13 -13.78
C GLY A 75 -3.50 1.61 -13.57
N THR A 76 -4.35 2.49 -14.10
CA THR A 76 -4.28 3.95 -13.91
C THR A 76 -4.04 4.31 -12.44
N SER A 77 -3.10 5.22 -12.20
CA SER A 77 -2.79 5.71 -10.86
C SER A 77 -3.94 6.52 -10.26
N PHE A 78 -4.17 6.39 -8.96
CA PHE A 78 -5.06 7.24 -8.17
C PHE A 78 -4.28 7.92 -7.05
N SER A 79 -4.87 8.90 -6.36
CA SER A 79 -4.22 9.59 -5.23
C SER A 79 -5.05 9.50 -3.96
N VAL A 80 -4.37 9.31 -2.83
CA VAL A 80 -4.93 9.43 -1.49
C VAL A 80 -4.28 10.62 -0.80
N ASP A 81 -5.06 11.67 -0.54
CA ASP A 81 -4.57 12.90 0.06
C ASP A 81 -4.06 12.68 1.48
N ALA A 82 -3.10 13.50 1.90
CA ALA A 82 -2.53 13.47 3.25
C ALA A 82 -3.63 13.58 4.31
N LYS A 83 -3.53 12.77 5.37
CA LYS A 83 -4.47 12.77 6.51
C LYS A 83 -5.92 12.47 6.13
N THR A 84 -6.14 11.78 5.01
CA THR A 84 -7.49 11.38 4.57
C THR A 84 -7.67 9.87 4.60
N THR A 85 -8.93 9.45 4.65
CA THR A 85 -9.34 8.06 4.49
C THR A 85 -10.17 7.95 3.22
N GLN A 86 -9.87 6.95 2.40
CA GLN A 86 -10.62 6.63 1.19
C GLN A 86 -11.13 5.19 1.24
N LEU A 87 -12.35 5.02 0.72
CA LEU A 87 -12.94 3.71 0.50
C LEU A 87 -12.63 3.25 -0.93
N MET A 88 -11.95 2.13 -1.03
CA MET A 88 -11.73 1.40 -2.27
C MET A 88 -12.77 0.31 -2.42
N THR A 89 -13.39 0.22 -3.58
CA THR A 89 -14.46 -0.74 -3.85
C THR A 89 -14.11 -1.58 -5.07
N PHE A 90 -13.97 -2.88 -4.88
CA PHE A 90 -13.72 -3.88 -5.91
C PHE A 90 -15.05 -4.56 -6.27
N SER A 91 -15.58 -4.26 -7.46
CA SER A 91 -16.88 -4.76 -7.94
C SER A 91 -16.89 -4.90 -9.45
N GLY A 92 -17.38 -6.02 -9.95
CA GLY A 92 -17.39 -6.39 -11.37
C GLY A 92 -15.99 -6.48 -11.95
N SER A 93 -15.68 -5.65 -12.94
CA SER A 93 -14.34 -5.49 -13.50
C SER A 93 -13.74 -4.14 -13.11
N THR A 94 -14.11 -3.59 -11.95
CA THR A 94 -13.70 -2.24 -11.54
C THR A 94 -13.18 -2.17 -10.12
N LEU A 95 -12.18 -1.32 -9.94
CA LEU A 95 -11.76 -0.75 -8.66
C LEU A 95 -12.14 0.73 -8.68
N THR A 96 -12.98 1.16 -7.75
CA THR A 96 -13.30 2.58 -7.54
C THR A 96 -12.66 3.10 -6.27
N THR A 97 -12.07 4.29 -6.32
CA THR A 97 -11.44 4.94 -5.17
C THR A 97 -11.51 6.46 -5.34
N GLY A 98 -12.14 7.16 -4.39
CA GLY A 98 -12.44 8.58 -4.54
C GLY A 98 -13.25 8.84 -5.82
N THR A 99 -12.70 9.65 -6.73
CA THR A 99 -13.27 9.94 -8.06
C THR A 99 -12.68 9.08 -9.19
N SER A 100 -11.69 8.24 -8.89
CA SER A 100 -11.02 7.37 -9.86
C SER A 100 -11.76 6.05 -10.03
N THR A 101 -11.82 5.57 -11.27
CA THR A 101 -12.28 4.22 -11.61
C THR A 101 -11.22 3.54 -12.47
N ILE A 102 -10.81 2.36 -12.07
CA ILE A 102 -9.78 1.56 -12.72
C ILE A 102 -10.44 0.28 -13.22
N THR A 103 -10.30 0.00 -14.52
CA THR A 103 -10.78 -1.25 -15.11
C THR A 103 -9.78 -2.37 -14.84
N ILE A 104 -10.26 -3.46 -14.28
CA ILE A 104 -9.53 -4.71 -14.04
C ILE A 104 -9.72 -5.59 -15.27
N SER A 105 -8.82 -5.47 -16.25
CA SER A 105 -8.96 -6.08 -17.59
C SER A 105 -8.92 -7.60 -17.61
N ASP A 106 -8.29 -8.21 -16.59
CA ASP A 106 -8.22 -9.67 -16.44
C ASP A 106 -9.52 -10.30 -15.91
N VAL A 107 -10.51 -9.47 -15.56
CA VAL A 107 -11.81 -9.93 -15.10
C VAL A 107 -12.84 -9.69 -16.20
N SER A 108 -13.41 -10.77 -16.74
CA SER A 108 -14.63 -10.65 -17.53
C SER A 108 -15.77 -10.21 -16.62
N ALA A 109 -16.55 -9.20 -17.03
CA ALA A 109 -17.51 -8.47 -16.19
C ALA A 109 -18.64 -9.31 -15.54
N SER A 110 -18.66 -10.64 -15.72
CA SER A 110 -19.78 -11.51 -15.34
C SER A 110 -19.38 -12.81 -14.63
N THR A 111 -18.09 -13.14 -14.51
CA THR A 111 -17.66 -14.36 -13.80
C THR A 111 -17.00 -14.01 -12.48
N ILE A 112 -17.35 -14.75 -11.43
CA ILE A 112 -16.61 -14.72 -10.16
C ILE A 112 -15.25 -15.33 -10.47
N SER A 113 -14.26 -14.49 -10.74
CA SER A 113 -12.87 -14.92 -10.85
C SER A 113 -12.20 -14.66 -9.50
N GLY A 114 -11.71 -15.70 -8.84
CA GLY A 114 -10.70 -15.53 -7.81
C GLY A 114 -9.41 -15.06 -8.47
N TYR A 115 -8.75 -14.07 -7.87
CA TYR A 115 -7.46 -13.61 -8.36
C TYR A 115 -6.60 -13.13 -7.19
N SER A 116 -5.29 -13.08 -7.41
CA SER A 116 -4.38 -12.38 -6.51
C SER A 116 -4.06 -11.01 -7.09
N GLY A 117 -3.91 -10.01 -6.24
CA GLY A 117 -3.60 -8.65 -6.64
C GLY A 117 -2.58 -8.00 -5.71
N LYS A 118 -1.86 -7.02 -6.23
CA LYS A 118 -1.07 -6.08 -5.42
C LYS A 118 -1.64 -4.67 -5.54
N LEU A 119 -1.70 -3.97 -4.41
CA LEU A 119 -2.01 -2.55 -4.34
C LEU A 119 -0.75 -1.84 -3.83
N ALA A 120 -0.12 -1.05 -4.69
CA ALA A 120 1.12 -0.35 -4.36
C ALA A 120 0.83 1.13 -4.09
N PHE A 121 1.44 1.68 -3.05
CA PHE A 121 1.42 3.10 -2.71
C PHE A 121 2.83 3.67 -2.71
N ILE A 122 2.99 4.80 -3.37
CA ILE A 122 4.24 5.56 -3.42
C ILE A 122 3.99 7.01 -3.02
N GLY A 123 5.00 7.68 -2.48
CA GLY A 123 4.91 9.13 -2.30
C GLY A 123 4.82 9.83 -3.65
N THR A 124 4.06 10.93 -3.73
CA THR A 124 3.93 11.75 -4.96
C THR A 124 5.26 12.32 -5.48
N SER A 125 6.32 12.23 -4.69
CA SER A 125 7.67 12.64 -5.02
C SER A 125 8.71 11.52 -4.86
N SER A 126 8.32 10.25 -4.93
CA SER A 126 9.27 9.13 -4.79
C SER A 126 10.09 8.93 -6.08
N PRO A 127 11.45 8.94 -6.02
CA PRO A 127 12.29 8.86 -7.22
C PRO A 127 12.45 7.44 -7.80
N GLY A 128 11.88 6.41 -7.16
CA GLY A 128 12.37 5.04 -7.32
C GLY A 128 11.48 4.06 -8.08
N ASP A 129 10.18 4.31 -8.25
CA ASP A 129 9.32 3.27 -8.83
C ASP A 129 9.10 3.46 -10.33
N THR A 130 9.71 2.58 -11.13
CA THR A 130 9.56 2.56 -12.59
C THR A 130 8.11 2.28 -13.03
N GLU A 131 7.23 1.82 -12.13
CA GLU A 131 5.79 1.72 -12.37
C GLU A 131 5.10 3.08 -12.52
N PHE A 132 5.69 4.19 -12.03
CA PHE A 132 5.03 5.50 -11.98
C PHE A 132 5.81 6.67 -12.59
N GLY A 133 7.05 6.44 -13.06
CA GLY A 133 7.79 7.35 -13.93
C GLY A 133 8.08 8.75 -13.37
N GLY A 134 9.27 8.94 -12.77
CA GLY A 134 9.93 10.25 -12.73
C GLY A 134 10.53 10.67 -11.39
N GLY A 135 11.84 10.94 -11.39
CA GLY A 135 12.64 11.32 -10.23
C GLY A 135 12.30 12.69 -9.63
N VAL A 136 11.96 12.72 -8.34
CA VAL A 136 11.94 13.90 -7.46
C VAL A 136 12.24 13.45 -6.02
N THR A 137 12.48 14.39 -5.10
CA THR A 137 12.94 14.20 -3.71
C THR A 137 12.03 13.30 -2.86
N ALA A 138 12.61 12.22 -2.31
CA ALA A 138 11.94 11.09 -1.66
C ALA A 138 10.95 11.47 -0.55
N SER A 139 9.66 11.42 -0.85
CA SER A 139 8.64 11.17 0.17
C SER A 139 8.50 9.66 0.29
N THR A 140 9.12 9.13 1.33
CA THR A 140 9.13 7.70 1.63
C THR A 140 7.82 7.30 2.31
N VAL A 141 7.19 6.24 1.80
CA VAL A 141 5.89 5.73 2.25
C VAL A 141 6.06 4.29 2.72
N SER A 142 5.58 4.02 3.93
CA SER A 142 5.64 2.71 4.57
C SER A 142 4.25 2.16 4.89
N CYS A 143 4.16 0.88 5.28
CA CYS A 143 2.91 0.25 5.65
C CYS A 143 2.21 0.92 6.85
N THR A 144 2.97 1.61 7.70
CA THR A 144 2.43 2.38 8.84
C THR A 144 1.91 3.76 8.42
N ASP A 145 2.34 4.28 7.26
CA ASP A 145 1.87 5.54 6.70
C ASP A 145 0.53 5.41 5.96
N VAL A 146 0.23 4.22 5.43
CA VAL A 146 -0.96 3.95 4.62
C VAL A 146 -1.78 2.75 5.10
N PRO A 147 -2.12 2.63 6.41
CA PRO A 147 -2.84 1.47 6.93
C PRO A 147 -4.11 1.18 6.13
N MET A 148 -4.32 -0.11 5.84
CA MET A 148 -5.46 -0.61 5.11
C MET A 148 -6.20 -1.69 5.90
N SER A 149 -7.51 -1.76 5.73
CA SER A 149 -8.33 -2.88 6.18
C SER A 149 -9.35 -3.24 5.13
N CYS A 150 -9.37 -4.50 4.72
CA CYS A 150 -10.29 -5.00 3.71
C CYS A 150 -11.42 -5.84 4.32
N PHE A 151 -12.59 -5.76 3.71
CA PHE A 151 -13.82 -6.42 4.10
C PHE A 151 -14.51 -7.01 2.88
N GLN A 152 -15.19 -8.14 3.07
CA GLN A 152 -15.91 -8.85 2.02
C GLN A 152 -17.40 -8.92 2.34
N GLY A 153 -18.21 -8.72 1.29
CA GLY A 153 -19.61 -9.12 1.25
C GLY A 153 -20.62 -8.04 1.65
N THR A 154 -21.87 -8.47 1.69
CA THR A 154 -23.07 -7.64 1.92
C THR A 154 -23.63 -7.75 3.34
N THR A 155 -22.99 -8.54 4.22
CA THR A 155 -23.43 -8.73 5.61
C THR A 155 -23.18 -7.48 6.45
N SER A 156 -23.97 -7.31 7.52
CA SER A 156 -23.77 -6.28 8.54
C SER A 156 -23.58 -6.95 9.91
N PRO A 157 -22.40 -6.84 10.54
CA PRO A 157 -21.18 -6.21 10.03
C PRO A 157 -20.56 -6.97 8.85
N LYS A 158 -19.74 -6.27 8.06
CA LYS A 158 -18.99 -6.88 6.95
C LYS A 158 -17.91 -7.81 7.52
N ARG A 159 -17.60 -8.90 6.83
CA ARG A 159 -16.58 -9.86 7.26
C ARG A 159 -15.19 -9.33 6.88
N ASN A 160 -14.22 -9.40 7.80
CA ASN A 160 -12.84 -9.05 7.48
C ASN A 160 -12.30 -9.97 6.38
N LEU A 161 -11.62 -9.38 5.40
CA LEU A 161 -10.83 -10.11 4.41
C LEU A 161 -9.47 -10.40 5.03
N VAL A 162 -9.31 -11.60 5.57
CA VAL A 162 -8.08 -12.04 6.22
C VAL A 162 -7.08 -12.52 5.17
N GLY A 163 -5.80 -12.33 5.45
CA GLY A 163 -4.69 -12.88 4.68
C GLY A 163 -4.09 -11.91 3.66
N HIS A 164 -4.31 -10.60 3.84
CA HIS A 164 -3.59 -9.60 3.05
C HIS A 164 -2.38 -9.09 3.83
N ASN A 165 -1.28 -8.90 3.13
CA ASN A 165 -0.01 -8.52 3.75
C ASN A 165 0.48 -7.20 3.18
N CYS A 166 0.99 -6.32 4.03
CA CYS A 166 1.72 -5.14 3.59
C CYS A 166 3.22 -5.38 3.68
N GLU A 167 3.95 -5.07 2.62
CA GLU A 167 5.41 -5.06 2.58
C GLU A 167 5.92 -3.67 2.16
N ASP A 168 6.90 -3.15 2.89
CA ASP A 168 7.56 -1.87 2.60
C ASP A 168 9.08 -2.03 2.48
N GLY A 169 9.56 -3.23 2.13
CA GLY A 169 10.99 -3.54 2.01
C GLY A 169 11.74 -3.67 3.36
N THR A 170 11.29 -2.98 4.40
CA THR A 170 11.84 -3.08 5.77
C THR A 170 10.94 -3.91 6.67
N ASN A 171 9.62 -3.75 6.55
CA ASN A 171 8.62 -4.38 7.40
C ASN A 171 7.64 -5.23 6.59
N LYS A 172 7.11 -6.25 7.25
CA LYS A 172 6.03 -7.09 6.75
C LYS A 172 4.93 -7.19 7.80
N PHE A 173 3.73 -6.74 7.45
CA PHE A 173 2.54 -6.80 8.29
C PHE A 173 1.54 -7.75 7.67
N ALA A 174 0.93 -8.62 8.48
CA ALA A 174 -0.15 -9.51 8.06
C ALA A 174 -1.45 -9.10 8.76
N TYR A 175 -2.54 -9.05 8.01
CA TYR A 175 -3.86 -8.60 8.47
C TYR A 175 -4.95 -9.65 8.21
#